data_AF-A0A1G5QW41-F1
#
_entry.id   AF-A0A1G5QW41-F1
#
_cell.length_a   1.000
_cell.length_b   1.000
_cell.length_c   1.000
_cell.angle_alpha   90.00
_cell.angle_beta   90.00
_cell.angle_gamma   90.00
#
_symmetry.space_group_name_H-M   'P 1'
#
loop_
_entity.id
_entity.type
_entity.pdbx_description
1 polymer ?
#
loop_
_entity_poly.entity_id
_entity_poly.type
_entity_poly.pdbx_seq_one_letter_code
_entity_poly.pdbx_strand_id
1 'polypeptide(L)'
;MSSKNDFKAFSINDNANVVSQERYEESQSLKTGFPPDNITVHLLNKVLRQSSTIASVVSNFIATYSGNDVLDDGDIVKLTAQLNGALDQKIATEVPNASLTQKGVVQLIEVVGNSNILAATQKLVSDVNNNANSRLSKNQNGADISDKNEFVKNLGLSETVSLAKNSAQRDWVSGNYALKKSQEQFTCSSLDVDANHEYAGIRLKKKDGYYIQMATNPDGQDPLTIYYRDKSGNTLYYASLQKKSGTLAMTDDVSSVNIPVGAPILHSSRYTPKGYLCCHGQTFDKSRYPQLAAAYPDGKIPDLRGKFDTFNYIVRAVCSIMTEQKYALEHETAVLGKDGLAIQAGWIKVYHTNQITREFTNSDIEYAMLGVSLSAGAYLDEPELPDSDDMAICRSEDGKRWEIVPDYRGKIVYNKQTRAQQEITELGELPEILTFKKPDTDYDRWNGKEWVVDQDLLKSHQIAEAKQKQAELLLQANETLSLLQDSVDLEIATTAEEAALLEWKKYRVLLARVDILQTPDIEWPEMPK
;
A
#
# COMPACT_ATOMS: atom_id res chain seq x y z
N MET A 1 -56.28 -9.83 21.18
CA MET A 1 -57.46 -9.71 22.06
C MET A 1 -57.10 -8.71 23.15
N SER A 2 -57.95 -7.73 23.44
CA SER A 2 -57.68 -6.76 24.52
C SER A 2 -57.86 -7.47 25.85
N SER A 3 -56.81 -7.59 26.63
CA SER A 3 -56.88 -8.13 28.00
C SER A 3 -57.73 -7.21 28.88
N LYS A 4 -58.50 -7.80 29.80
CA LYS A 4 -59.43 -7.10 30.69
C LYS A 4 -58.68 -6.51 31.89
N ASN A 5 -59.06 -5.30 32.31
CA ASN A 5 -58.54 -4.64 33.50
C ASN A 5 -59.71 -4.23 34.40
N ASP A 6 -59.82 -4.80 35.60
CA ASP A 6 -60.93 -4.54 36.53
C ASP A 6 -60.69 -3.33 37.45
N PHE A 7 -59.45 -2.85 37.59
CA PHE A 7 -59.15 -1.64 38.38
C PHE A 7 -59.48 -0.39 37.57
N LYS A 8 -60.54 0.33 37.97
CA LYS A 8 -61.07 1.50 37.25
C LYS A 8 -60.72 2.82 37.94
N ALA A 9 -60.41 3.84 37.14
CA ALA A 9 -60.24 5.20 37.63
C ALA A 9 -61.61 5.79 38.05
N PHE A 10 -61.66 6.37 39.25
CA PHE A 10 -62.87 6.99 39.81
C PHE A 10 -62.96 8.47 39.45
N SER A 11 -64.14 8.93 39.04
CA SER A 11 -64.49 10.36 38.88
C SER A 11 -63.53 11.15 37.96
N ILE A 12 -63.24 10.59 36.79
CA ILE A 12 -62.28 11.17 35.81
C ILE A 12 -62.87 12.22 34.86
N ASN A 13 -64.20 12.38 34.83
CA ASN A 13 -64.88 13.33 33.94
C ASN A 13 -64.58 14.79 34.31
N ASP A 14 -64.71 15.70 33.34
CA ASP A 14 -64.43 17.14 33.53
C ASP A 14 -65.32 17.79 34.60
N ASN A 15 -66.56 17.30 34.76
CA ASN A 15 -67.52 17.76 35.77
C ASN A 15 -67.51 16.90 37.04
N ALA A 16 -66.41 16.22 37.33
CA ALA A 16 -66.27 15.39 38.51
C ALA A 16 -66.46 16.20 39.80
N ASN A 17 -67.14 15.59 40.77
CA ASN A 17 -67.41 16.19 42.07
C ASN A 17 -66.17 16.19 42.99
N VAL A 18 -65.10 16.87 42.57
CA VAL A 18 -63.79 16.90 43.24
C VAL A 18 -63.32 18.33 43.47
N VAL A 19 -62.51 18.56 44.51
CA VAL A 19 -61.82 19.86 44.68
C VAL A 19 -60.76 20.09 43.60
N SER A 20 -60.46 21.35 43.30
CA SER A 20 -59.33 21.71 42.42
C SER A 20 -58.00 21.23 43.00
N GLN A 21 -56.98 21.09 42.14
CA GLN A 21 -55.65 20.67 42.59
C GLN A 21 -55.05 21.64 43.60
N GLU A 22 -55.14 22.95 43.33
CA GLU A 22 -54.67 24.02 44.22
C GLU A 22 -55.29 23.93 45.63
N ARG A 23 -56.62 23.84 45.73
CA ARG A 23 -57.32 23.70 47.03
C ARG A 23 -56.99 22.39 47.76
N TYR A 24 -56.66 21.34 47.00
CA TYR A 24 -56.26 20.07 47.59
C TYR A 24 -54.88 20.16 48.23
N GLU A 25 -53.92 20.80 47.56
CA GLU A 25 -52.55 21.02 48.03
C GLU A 25 -52.47 21.91 49.28
N GLU A 26 -53.41 22.83 49.43
CA GLU A 26 -53.56 23.67 50.62
C GLU A 26 -54.17 22.93 51.82
N SER A 27 -54.74 21.74 51.63
CA SER A 27 -55.43 21.01 52.68
C SER A 27 -54.45 20.43 53.71
N GLN A 28 -54.63 20.79 54.98
CA GLN A 28 -53.86 20.22 56.09
C GLN A 28 -54.02 18.69 56.19
N SER A 29 -55.14 18.15 55.72
CA SER A 29 -55.41 16.71 55.69
C SER A 29 -54.44 15.90 54.84
N LEU A 30 -53.70 16.53 53.92
CA LEU A 30 -52.61 15.87 53.20
C LEU A 30 -51.48 15.42 54.14
N LYS A 31 -51.23 16.18 55.20
CA LYS A 31 -50.15 15.90 56.16
C LYS A 31 -50.62 15.07 57.34
N THR A 32 -51.84 15.33 57.80
CA THR A 32 -52.35 14.78 59.07
C THR A 32 -53.47 13.74 58.90
N GLY A 33 -53.88 13.45 57.67
CA GLY A 33 -55.06 12.63 57.38
C GLY A 33 -56.37 13.40 57.54
N PHE A 34 -57.49 12.73 57.23
CA PHE A 34 -58.81 13.31 57.40
C PHE A 34 -59.18 13.47 58.89
N PRO A 35 -59.84 14.59 59.27
CA PRO A 35 -60.37 14.72 60.62
C PRO A 35 -61.46 13.67 60.89
N PRO A 36 -61.70 13.29 62.15
CA PRO A 36 -62.71 12.30 62.52
C PRO A 36 -64.14 12.73 62.14
N ASP A 37 -64.40 14.04 62.11
CA ASP A 37 -65.68 14.64 61.73
C ASP A 37 -65.50 15.73 60.65
N ASN A 38 -66.55 16.02 59.87
CA ASN A 38 -66.62 17.11 58.88
C ASN A 38 -65.72 17.00 57.62
N ILE A 39 -65.59 15.80 57.04
CA ILE A 39 -64.93 15.63 55.73
C ILE A 39 -65.89 16.04 54.60
N THR A 40 -65.44 16.92 53.70
CA THR A 40 -66.26 17.24 52.50
C THR A 40 -66.16 16.12 51.46
N VAL A 41 -67.29 15.80 50.82
CA VAL A 41 -67.34 14.78 49.75
C VAL A 41 -66.41 15.13 48.59
N HIS A 42 -66.24 16.42 48.27
CA HIS A 42 -65.32 16.88 47.23
C HIS A 42 -63.86 16.55 47.53
N LEU A 43 -63.46 16.67 48.80
CA LEU A 43 -62.10 16.37 49.24
C LEU A 43 -61.87 14.85 49.28
N LEU A 44 -62.84 14.09 49.79
CA LEU A 44 -62.80 12.62 49.77
C LEU A 44 -62.70 12.08 48.33
N ASN A 45 -63.54 12.60 47.42
CA ASN A 45 -63.51 12.20 46.01
C ASN A 45 -62.18 12.52 45.34
N LYS A 46 -61.50 13.60 45.74
CA LYS A 46 -60.17 13.95 45.20
C LYS A 46 -59.12 12.90 45.58
N VAL A 47 -59.10 12.45 46.83
CA VAL A 47 -58.21 11.37 47.30
C VAL A 47 -58.50 10.07 46.55
N LEU A 48 -59.77 9.67 46.49
CA LEU A 48 -60.19 8.45 45.80
C LEU A 48 -59.88 8.50 44.30
N ARG A 49 -60.05 9.66 43.66
CA ARG A 49 -59.69 9.87 42.25
C ARG A 49 -58.20 9.69 42.03
N GLN A 50 -57.34 10.32 42.84
CA GLN A 50 -55.88 10.22 42.65
C GLN A 50 -55.40 8.77 42.81
N SER A 51 -55.84 8.05 43.85
CA SER A 51 -55.40 6.67 44.08
C SER A 51 -55.91 5.70 43.01
N SER A 52 -57.20 5.76 42.68
CA SER A 52 -57.82 4.87 41.67
C SER A 52 -57.30 5.14 40.26
N THR A 53 -56.93 6.39 39.94
CA THR A 53 -56.33 6.73 38.63
C THR A 53 -54.97 6.05 38.48
N ILE A 54 -54.10 6.14 39.50
CA ILE A 54 -52.80 5.46 39.47
C ILE A 54 -52.97 3.94 39.40
N ALA A 55 -53.88 3.38 40.22
CA ALA A 55 -54.17 1.94 40.19
C ALA A 55 -54.60 1.46 38.79
N SER A 56 -55.50 2.20 38.14
CA SER A 56 -55.99 1.88 36.79
C SER A 56 -54.91 2.00 35.72
N VAL A 57 -54.00 2.98 35.83
CA VAL A 57 -52.85 3.15 34.92
C VAL A 57 -51.87 1.98 35.06
N VAL A 58 -51.50 1.61 36.30
CA VAL A 58 -50.59 0.49 36.56
C VAL A 58 -51.21 -0.82 36.10
N SER A 59 -52.47 -1.10 36.42
CA SER A 59 -53.14 -2.33 35.98
C SER A 59 -53.30 -2.38 34.46
N ASN A 60 -53.49 -1.25 33.78
CA ASN A 60 -53.52 -1.19 32.32
C ASN A 60 -52.14 -1.49 31.71
N PHE A 61 -51.06 -1.00 32.31
CA PHE A 61 -49.70 -1.37 31.94
C PHE A 61 -49.49 -2.89 32.06
N ILE A 62 -49.90 -3.47 33.20
CA ILE A 62 -49.81 -4.91 33.44
C ILE A 62 -50.59 -5.69 32.38
N ALA A 63 -51.85 -5.35 32.13
CA ALA A 63 -52.69 -6.02 31.15
C ALA A 63 -52.08 -5.96 29.73
N THR A 64 -51.54 -4.80 29.36
CA THR A 64 -50.93 -4.55 28.05
C THR A 64 -49.70 -5.43 27.81
N TYR A 65 -48.78 -5.49 28.78
CA TYR A 65 -47.47 -6.14 28.59
C TYR A 65 -47.43 -7.60 29.06
N SER A 66 -48.31 -8.02 29.97
CA SER A 66 -48.44 -9.43 30.34
C SER A 66 -49.32 -10.22 29.36
N GLY A 67 -50.18 -9.54 28.58
CA GLY A 67 -51.18 -10.16 27.70
C GLY A 67 -52.32 -10.87 28.45
N ASN A 68 -52.38 -10.77 29.78
CA ASN A 68 -53.35 -11.45 30.63
C ASN A 68 -54.34 -10.48 31.28
N ASP A 69 -55.50 -10.99 31.69
CA ASP A 69 -56.48 -10.22 32.45
C ASP A 69 -55.94 -9.85 33.86
N VAL A 70 -56.26 -8.64 34.30
CA VAL A 70 -55.93 -8.09 35.62
C VAL A 70 -57.23 -7.92 36.40
N LEU A 71 -57.52 -8.86 37.29
CA LEU A 71 -58.79 -8.98 38.02
C LEU A 71 -58.68 -8.34 39.42
N ASP A 72 -59.79 -7.77 39.91
CA ASP A 72 -59.92 -7.28 41.29
C ASP A 72 -60.48 -8.40 42.18
N ASP A 73 -59.67 -9.44 42.40
CA ASP A 73 -60.02 -10.65 43.17
C ASP A 73 -59.24 -10.78 44.49
N GLY A 74 -58.38 -9.80 44.81
CA GLY A 74 -57.54 -9.78 46.00
C GLY A 74 -56.30 -10.66 45.94
N ASP A 75 -55.97 -11.26 44.80
CA ASP A 75 -54.76 -12.09 44.64
C ASP A 75 -53.50 -11.23 44.39
N ILE A 76 -52.90 -10.78 45.50
CA ILE A 76 -51.70 -9.94 45.48
C ILE A 76 -50.49 -10.67 44.86
N VAL A 77 -50.38 -11.98 45.05
CA VAL A 77 -49.24 -12.76 44.54
C VAL A 77 -49.28 -12.81 43.03
N LYS A 78 -50.45 -13.11 42.46
CA LYS A 78 -50.68 -13.09 41.02
C LYS A 78 -50.45 -11.71 40.43
N LEU A 79 -51.00 -10.66 41.04
CA LEU A 79 -50.83 -9.29 40.55
C LEU A 79 -49.35 -8.86 40.55
N THR A 80 -48.59 -9.26 41.58
CA THR A 80 -47.14 -9.00 41.67
C THR A 80 -46.37 -9.73 40.57
N ALA A 81 -46.67 -11.01 40.34
CA ALA A 81 -46.05 -11.78 39.28
C ALA A 81 -46.36 -11.20 37.88
N GLN A 82 -47.61 -10.77 37.67
CA GLN A 82 -48.02 -10.12 36.43
C GLN A 82 -47.30 -8.77 36.22
N LEU A 83 -47.09 -7.97 37.27
CA LEU A 83 -46.33 -6.73 37.20
C LEU A 83 -44.87 -6.96 36.83
N ASN A 84 -44.19 -7.91 37.50
CA ASN A 84 -42.80 -8.25 37.18
C ASN A 84 -42.66 -8.74 35.74
N GLY A 85 -43.55 -9.64 35.30
CA GLY A 85 -43.55 -10.13 33.92
C GLY A 85 -43.81 -9.02 32.89
N ALA A 86 -44.69 -8.07 33.19
CA ALA A 86 -44.93 -6.91 32.34
C ALA A 86 -43.70 -6.00 32.21
N LEU A 87 -42.96 -5.78 33.31
CA LEU A 87 -41.70 -5.03 33.31
C LEU A 87 -40.63 -5.75 32.49
N ASP A 88 -40.46 -7.06 32.68
CA ASP A 88 -39.48 -7.85 31.93
C ASP A 88 -39.76 -7.83 30.43
N GLN A 89 -41.03 -7.99 30.02
CA GLN A 89 -41.45 -7.90 28.62
C GLN A 89 -41.18 -6.52 28.03
N LYS A 90 -41.48 -5.45 28.77
CA LYS A 90 -41.22 -4.07 28.34
C LYS A 90 -39.73 -3.81 28.14
N ILE A 91 -38.89 -4.23 29.10
CA ILE A 91 -37.43 -4.08 29.03
C ILE A 91 -36.86 -4.89 27.87
N ALA A 92 -37.27 -6.14 27.69
CA ALA A 92 -36.79 -7.00 26.61
C ALA A 92 -37.17 -6.48 25.20
N THR A 93 -38.31 -5.80 25.08
CA THR A 93 -38.74 -5.20 23.81
C THR A 93 -37.94 -3.94 23.46
N GLU A 94 -37.52 -3.16 24.46
CA GLU A 94 -36.77 -1.91 24.25
C GLU A 94 -35.25 -2.10 24.23
N VAL A 95 -34.74 -3.16 24.85
CA VAL A 95 -33.31 -3.50 24.92
C VAL A 95 -33.10 -4.91 24.36
N PRO A 96 -32.88 -5.06 23.03
CA PRO A 96 -32.66 -6.37 22.43
C PRO A 96 -31.35 -6.99 22.91
N ASN A 97 -31.23 -8.32 22.92
CA ASN A 97 -30.01 -9.01 23.40
C ASN A 97 -28.72 -8.63 22.65
N ALA A 98 -28.83 -8.19 21.39
CA ALA A 98 -27.74 -7.64 20.61
C ALA A 98 -28.28 -6.73 19.49
N SER A 99 -27.55 -5.66 19.15
CA SER A 99 -27.86 -4.79 18.01
C SER A 99 -26.61 -4.52 17.16
N LEU A 100 -26.74 -4.64 15.84
CA LEU A 100 -25.69 -4.29 14.88
C LEU A 100 -25.71 -2.80 14.50
N THR A 101 -26.74 -2.06 14.91
CA THR A 101 -26.99 -0.68 14.49
C THR A 101 -27.08 0.31 15.67
N GLN A 102 -27.36 -0.18 16.88
CA GLN A 102 -27.52 0.64 18.07
C GLN A 102 -26.33 0.47 19.02
N LYS A 103 -25.59 1.55 19.25
CA LYS A 103 -24.40 1.56 20.12
C LYS A 103 -24.78 1.18 21.57
N GLY A 104 -24.04 0.25 22.17
CA GLY A 104 -24.09 -0.02 23.62
C GLY A 104 -24.86 -1.26 24.07
N VAL A 105 -25.40 -2.07 23.16
CA VAL A 105 -26.17 -3.29 23.50
C VAL A 105 -25.59 -4.51 22.78
N VAL A 106 -24.48 -5.05 23.29
CA VAL A 106 -23.86 -6.29 22.76
C VAL A 106 -23.32 -7.13 23.92
N GLN A 107 -23.61 -8.44 23.90
CA GLN A 107 -23.03 -9.39 24.84
C GLN A 107 -21.56 -9.65 24.48
N LEU A 108 -20.67 -9.38 25.43
CA LEU A 108 -19.22 -9.51 25.28
C LEU A 108 -18.76 -10.95 25.58
N ILE A 109 -17.75 -11.44 24.84
CA ILE A 109 -17.16 -12.77 25.04
C ILE A 109 -15.64 -12.71 25.17
N GLU A 110 -15.10 -13.52 26.08
CA GLU A 110 -13.65 -13.63 26.37
C GLU A 110 -13.05 -14.98 25.91
N VAL A 111 -13.84 -15.82 25.26
CA VAL A 111 -13.41 -17.11 24.72
C VAL A 111 -13.58 -17.14 23.21
N VAL A 112 -12.65 -17.80 22.53
CA VAL A 112 -12.72 -18.02 21.08
C VAL A 112 -13.88 -18.98 20.77
N GLY A 113 -14.72 -18.62 19.80
CA GLY A 113 -15.87 -19.42 19.37
C GLY A 113 -16.31 -19.08 17.95
N ASN A 114 -17.42 -19.68 17.51
CA ASN A 114 -17.98 -19.53 16.17
C ASN A 114 -19.29 -18.70 16.15
N SER A 115 -19.44 -17.79 17.12
CA SER A 115 -20.66 -16.99 17.26
C SER A 115 -20.68 -15.82 16.28
N ASN A 116 -21.82 -15.63 15.61
CA ASN A 116 -22.09 -14.47 14.75
C ASN A 116 -22.92 -13.39 15.46
N ILE A 117 -23.21 -13.56 16.75
CA ILE A 117 -24.11 -12.67 17.51
C ILE A 117 -23.45 -12.05 18.76
N LEU A 118 -22.20 -12.43 19.08
CA LEU A 118 -21.45 -11.94 20.24
C LEU A 118 -20.27 -11.07 19.77
N ALA A 119 -19.91 -10.04 20.54
CA ALA A 119 -18.72 -9.24 20.26
C ALA A 119 -17.52 -9.70 21.10
N ALA A 120 -16.36 -9.83 20.47
CA ALA A 120 -15.11 -10.12 21.16
C ALA A 120 -14.71 -8.94 22.05
N THR A 121 -14.21 -9.21 23.25
CA THR A 121 -13.59 -8.18 24.08
C THR A 121 -12.27 -7.71 23.50
N GLN A 122 -11.85 -6.49 23.85
CA GLN A 122 -10.53 -5.98 23.49
C GLN A 122 -9.41 -6.93 23.97
N LYS A 123 -9.55 -7.50 25.17
CA LYS A 123 -8.62 -8.50 25.69
C LYS A 123 -8.50 -9.72 24.77
N LEU A 124 -9.63 -10.31 24.36
CA LEU A 124 -9.64 -11.45 23.45
C LEU A 124 -8.98 -11.10 22.10
N VAL A 125 -9.28 -9.92 21.55
CA VAL A 125 -8.65 -9.44 20.31
C VAL A 125 -7.13 -9.27 20.47
N SER A 126 -6.68 -8.70 21.59
CA SER A 126 -5.26 -8.54 21.90
C SER A 126 -4.55 -9.89 22.08
N ASP A 127 -5.16 -10.84 22.79
CA ASP A 127 -4.59 -12.18 23.01
C ASP A 127 -4.43 -12.94 21.67
N VAL A 128 -5.43 -12.84 20.77
CA VAL A 128 -5.36 -13.40 19.42
C VAL A 128 -4.26 -12.74 18.59
N ASN A 129 -4.16 -11.41 18.62
CA ASN A 129 -3.14 -10.67 17.90
C ASN A 129 -1.73 -11.00 18.40
N ASN A 130 -1.54 -11.12 19.71
CA ASN A 130 -0.26 -11.50 20.31
C ASN A 130 0.15 -12.92 19.91
N ASN A 131 -0.80 -13.88 19.94
CA ASN A 131 -0.55 -15.23 19.44
C ASN A 131 -0.14 -15.20 17.96
N ALA A 132 -0.89 -14.49 17.10
CA ALA A 132 -0.57 -14.36 15.69
C ALA A 132 0.83 -13.76 15.44
N ASN A 133 1.21 -12.70 16.17
CA ASN A 133 2.52 -12.06 16.07
C ASN A 133 3.67 -12.92 16.60
N SER A 134 3.39 -13.88 17.49
CA SER A 134 4.39 -14.80 18.04
C SER A 134 4.71 -15.99 17.13
N ARG A 135 3.83 -16.32 16.17
CA ARG A 135 4.04 -17.43 15.22
C ARG A 135 4.94 -16.97 14.08
N LEU A 136 5.95 -17.76 13.72
CA LEU A 136 6.87 -17.49 12.60
C LEU A 136 7.67 -16.19 12.76
N SER A 137 8.10 -15.91 13.98
CA SER A 137 8.89 -14.71 14.25
C SER A 137 10.20 -14.75 13.44
N LYS A 138 10.40 -13.77 12.54
CA LYS A 138 11.53 -13.77 11.58
C LYS A 138 12.89 -13.85 12.29
N ASN A 139 13.01 -13.28 13.48
CA ASN A 139 14.23 -13.31 14.28
C ASN A 139 14.53 -14.70 14.87
N GLN A 140 13.54 -15.60 14.97
CA GLN A 140 13.72 -16.95 15.46
C GLN A 140 14.20 -17.92 14.38
N ASN A 141 14.21 -17.53 13.10
CA ASN A 141 14.73 -18.34 11.99
C ASN A 141 14.22 -19.80 11.99
N GLY A 142 12.96 -20.02 12.34
CA GLY A 142 12.34 -21.35 12.42
C GLY A 142 12.63 -22.14 13.70
N ALA A 143 13.18 -21.51 14.75
CA ALA A 143 13.37 -22.15 16.05
C ALA A 143 12.04 -22.49 16.76
N ASP A 144 10.99 -21.73 16.48
CA ASP A 144 9.62 -21.87 16.96
C ASP A 144 8.82 -22.99 16.28
N ILE A 145 9.37 -23.59 15.22
CA ILE A 145 8.76 -24.73 14.52
C ILE A 145 8.85 -25.97 15.42
N SER A 146 7.69 -26.43 15.89
CA SER A 146 7.58 -27.56 16.82
C SER A 146 8.05 -28.89 16.20
N ASP A 147 7.71 -29.14 14.93
CA ASP A 147 8.20 -30.29 14.16
C ASP A 147 8.92 -29.82 12.89
N LYS A 148 10.24 -29.70 12.99
CA LYS A 148 11.10 -29.26 11.88
C LYS A 148 11.15 -30.28 10.74
N ASN A 149 11.00 -31.57 11.04
CA ASN A 149 11.08 -32.62 10.03
C ASN A 149 9.81 -32.63 9.17
N GLU A 150 8.64 -32.56 9.79
CA GLU A 150 7.37 -32.45 9.06
C GLU A 150 7.29 -31.12 8.30
N PHE A 151 7.83 -30.04 8.87
CA PHE A 151 7.94 -28.75 8.17
C PHE A 151 8.80 -28.83 6.90
N VAL A 152 10.01 -29.40 6.98
CA VAL A 152 10.90 -29.61 5.82
C VAL A 152 10.24 -30.51 4.76
N LYS A 153 9.50 -31.53 5.20
CA LYS A 153 8.74 -32.42 4.32
C LYS A 153 7.61 -31.69 3.59
N ASN A 154 6.85 -30.85 4.29
CA ASN A 154 5.77 -30.05 3.70
C ASN A 154 6.30 -29.00 2.72
N LEU A 155 7.53 -28.52 2.89
CA LEU A 155 8.21 -27.66 1.93
C LEU A 155 8.76 -28.41 0.70
N GLY A 156 8.68 -29.74 0.66
CA GLY A 156 9.25 -30.56 -0.42
C GLY A 156 10.78 -30.62 -0.40
N LEU A 157 11.43 -30.25 0.70
CA LEU A 157 12.89 -30.15 0.80
C LEU A 157 13.54 -31.43 1.37
N SER A 158 12.77 -32.48 1.64
CA SER A 158 13.28 -33.73 2.21
C SER A 158 14.44 -34.33 1.40
N GLU A 159 14.30 -34.35 0.07
CA GLU A 159 15.34 -34.86 -0.82
C GLU A 159 16.56 -33.94 -0.83
N THR A 160 16.36 -32.63 -0.89
CA THR A 160 17.44 -31.63 -0.82
C THR A 160 18.24 -31.74 0.47
N VAL A 161 17.58 -31.85 1.62
CA VAL A 161 18.25 -32.04 2.91
C VAL A 161 19.00 -33.36 2.92
N SER A 162 18.42 -34.44 2.39
CA SER A 162 19.07 -35.75 2.30
C SER A 162 20.34 -35.72 1.44
N LEU A 163 20.28 -35.07 0.28
CA LEU A 163 21.44 -34.85 -0.59
C LEU A 163 22.50 -33.95 0.07
N ALA A 164 22.06 -32.98 0.87
CA ALA A 164 22.93 -32.05 1.58
C ALA A 164 23.59 -32.65 2.84
N LYS A 165 23.12 -33.77 3.39
CA LYS A 165 23.64 -34.38 4.64
C LYS A 165 25.15 -34.65 4.63
N ASN A 166 25.71 -34.92 3.45
CA ASN A 166 27.15 -35.16 3.26
C ASN A 166 27.82 -34.07 2.40
N SER A 167 27.15 -32.95 2.19
CA SER A 167 27.75 -31.82 1.47
C SER A 167 28.78 -31.13 2.36
N ALA A 168 29.95 -30.88 1.79
CA ALA A 168 31.02 -30.23 2.52
C ALA A 168 30.73 -28.74 2.76
N GLN A 169 31.02 -28.26 3.97
CA GLN A 169 30.93 -26.84 4.30
C GLN A 169 31.92 -26.02 3.47
N ARG A 170 31.56 -24.77 3.13
CA ARG A 170 32.38 -23.88 2.29
C ARG A 170 33.81 -23.76 2.79
N ASP A 171 34.01 -23.72 4.10
CA ASP A 171 35.33 -23.59 4.72
C ASP A 171 36.15 -24.88 4.55
N TRP A 172 35.51 -26.05 4.64
CA TRP A 172 36.13 -27.35 4.35
C TRP A 172 36.50 -27.49 2.87
N VAL A 173 35.63 -27.03 1.95
CA VAL A 173 35.89 -27.04 0.50
C VAL A 173 37.03 -26.08 0.14
N SER A 174 37.09 -24.90 0.78
CA SER A 174 38.13 -23.91 0.50
C SER A 174 39.54 -24.37 0.92
N GLY A 175 39.64 -25.19 1.97
CA GLY A 175 40.91 -25.75 2.44
C GLY A 175 41.37 -27.01 1.68
N ASN A 176 40.43 -27.86 1.27
CA ASN A 176 40.74 -29.18 0.70
C ASN A 176 40.50 -29.33 -0.81
N TYR A 177 39.64 -28.50 -1.41
CA TYR A 177 39.19 -28.63 -2.81
C TYR A 177 39.46 -27.39 -3.67
N ALA A 178 40.04 -26.32 -3.12
CA ALA A 178 40.63 -25.27 -3.94
C ALA A 178 41.87 -25.84 -4.65
N LEU A 179 41.66 -26.25 -5.91
CA LEU A 179 42.61 -26.82 -6.85
C LEU A 179 43.88 -25.95 -7.02
N LYS A 180 44.84 -26.04 -6.09
CA LYS A 180 46.22 -25.55 -6.33
C LYS A 180 47.05 -26.50 -7.19
N LYS A 181 46.50 -27.66 -7.61
CA LYS A 181 47.18 -28.68 -8.44
C LYS A 181 46.24 -29.48 -9.37
N SER A 182 45.18 -28.88 -9.93
CA SER A 182 44.48 -29.54 -11.05
C SER A 182 45.34 -29.44 -12.31
N GLN A 183 45.64 -30.57 -12.93
CA GLN A 183 46.30 -30.64 -14.21
C GLN A 183 45.25 -31.11 -15.23
N GLU A 184 44.79 -30.21 -16.10
CA GLU A 184 43.90 -30.57 -17.21
C GLU A 184 44.76 -31.10 -18.37
N GLN A 185 44.71 -32.40 -18.60
CA GLN A 185 45.44 -33.08 -19.67
C GLN A 185 44.67 -32.96 -20.99
N PHE A 186 45.21 -32.21 -21.96
CA PHE A 186 44.78 -32.24 -23.36
C PHE A 186 45.57 -33.33 -24.11
N THR A 187 44.89 -34.36 -24.60
CA THR A 187 45.54 -35.51 -25.26
C THR A 187 45.58 -35.33 -26.78
N CYS A 188 46.72 -34.91 -27.33
CA CYS A 188 47.09 -35.09 -28.74
C CYS A 188 48.53 -35.68 -28.80
N SER A 189 48.88 -36.46 -29.83
CA SER A 189 50.10 -37.29 -29.82
C SER A 189 51.40 -36.56 -29.48
N SER A 190 51.59 -35.33 -29.97
CA SER A 190 52.48 -34.33 -29.36
C SER A 190 52.15 -32.96 -29.95
N LEU A 191 51.76 -32.00 -29.12
CA LEU A 191 51.80 -30.57 -29.44
C LEU A 191 53.08 -30.02 -28.83
N ASP A 192 54.02 -29.61 -29.68
CA ASP A 192 55.27 -29.01 -29.25
C ASP A 192 55.20 -27.50 -29.44
N VAL A 193 55.35 -26.75 -28.36
CA VAL A 193 55.47 -25.29 -28.36
C VAL A 193 56.94 -24.98 -28.11
N ASP A 194 57.66 -24.73 -29.20
CA ASP A 194 59.09 -24.46 -29.19
C ASP A 194 59.31 -22.95 -29.08
N ALA A 195 59.78 -22.51 -27.92
CA ALA A 195 60.10 -21.11 -27.63
C ALA A 195 61.58 -20.93 -27.25
N ASN A 196 62.44 -21.89 -27.63
CA ASN A 196 63.80 -21.94 -27.08
C ASN A 196 64.90 -21.30 -27.95
N HIS A 197 64.59 -20.76 -29.13
CA HIS A 197 65.45 -19.82 -29.87
C HIS A 197 64.55 -18.83 -30.63
N GLU A 198 65.12 -17.81 -31.28
CA GLU A 198 64.44 -16.64 -31.87
C GLU A 198 63.20 -16.94 -32.74
N TYR A 199 62.97 -18.19 -33.16
CA TYR A 199 61.82 -18.64 -33.95
C TYR A 199 60.76 -19.30 -33.06
N ALA A 200 59.69 -18.60 -32.73
CA ALA A 200 58.56 -19.16 -31.98
C ALA A 200 57.55 -19.84 -32.92
N GLY A 201 57.06 -21.03 -32.55
CA GLY A 201 56.09 -21.76 -33.38
C GLY A 201 55.41 -22.95 -32.71
N ILE A 202 54.50 -23.56 -33.45
CA ILE A 202 53.73 -24.75 -33.05
C ILE A 202 53.97 -25.87 -34.05
N ARG A 203 54.24 -27.09 -33.56
CA ARG A 203 54.38 -28.29 -34.40
C ARG A 203 53.31 -29.33 -34.09
N LEU A 204 52.76 -29.93 -35.15
CA LEU A 204 51.89 -31.10 -35.10
C LEU A 204 52.61 -32.28 -35.77
N LYS A 205 53.02 -33.25 -34.95
CA LYS A 205 53.83 -34.39 -35.40
C LYS A 205 52.99 -35.66 -35.54
N LYS A 206 53.09 -36.30 -36.70
CA LYS A 206 52.56 -37.63 -36.99
C LYS A 206 53.40 -38.68 -36.27
N LYS A 207 52.78 -39.85 -36.00
CA LYS A 207 53.43 -40.98 -35.31
C LYS A 207 54.67 -41.52 -36.05
N ASP A 208 54.74 -41.37 -37.36
CA ASP A 208 55.87 -41.78 -38.21
C ASP A 208 57.06 -40.80 -38.20
N GLY A 209 56.90 -39.66 -37.52
CA GLY A 209 57.92 -38.65 -37.31
C GLY A 209 57.81 -37.42 -38.21
N TYR A 210 57.00 -37.46 -39.28
CA TYR A 210 56.74 -36.28 -40.12
C TYR A 210 55.91 -35.25 -39.36
N TYR A 211 56.06 -33.97 -39.68
CA TYR A 211 55.31 -32.94 -38.96
C TYR A 211 54.98 -31.72 -39.80
N ILE A 212 53.89 -31.04 -39.42
CA ILE A 212 53.58 -29.68 -39.86
C ILE A 212 54.10 -28.73 -38.78
N GLN A 213 54.78 -27.67 -39.18
CA GLN A 213 55.25 -26.61 -38.28
C GLN A 213 54.75 -25.26 -38.77
N MET A 214 54.09 -24.52 -37.90
CA MET A 214 53.84 -23.09 -38.09
C MET A 214 54.88 -22.35 -37.27
N ALA A 215 55.77 -21.59 -37.91
CA ALA A 215 56.82 -20.87 -37.20
C ALA A 215 56.95 -19.44 -37.70
N THR A 216 57.18 -18.54 -36.74
CA THR A 216 57.60 -17.18 -37.02
C THR A 216 59.05 -17.17 -37.49
N ASN A 217 59.36 -16.28 -38.41
CA ASN A 217 60.72 -16.03 -38.86
C ASN A 217 61.05 -14.56 -38.57
N PRO A 218 61.75 -14.25 -37.47
CA PRO A 218 62.03 -12.86 -37.09
C PRO A 218 62.95 -12.15 -38.08
N ASP A 219 63.85 -12.90 -38.71
CA ASP A 219 64.95 -12.35 -39.52
C ASP A 219 64.69 -12.43 -41.04
N GLY A 220 63.61 -13.10 -41.45
CA GLY A 220 63.24 -13.32 -42.84
C GLY A 220 62.24 -12.30 -43.41
N GLN A 221 62.09 -12.31 -44.74
CA GLN A 221 61.10 -11.50 -45.48
C GLN A 221 59.64 -11.89 -45.17
N ASP A 222 59.41 -13.07 -44.60
CA ASP A 222 58.09 -13.66 -44.36
C ASP A 222 57.85 -13.85 -42.86
N PRO A 223 56.96 -13.09 -42.18
CA PRO A 223 56.82 -13.15 -40.72
C PRO A 223 56.28 -14.47 -40.17
N LEU A 224 55.54 -15.23 -40.97
CA LEU A 224 54.97 -16.52 -40.57
C LEU A 224 54.98 -17.48 -41.74
N THR A 225 55.58 -18.65 -41.53
CA THR A 225 55.65 -19.73 -42.52
C THR A 225 55.12 -21.03 -41.94
N ILE A 226 54.36 -21.75 -42.76
CA ILE A 226 53.88 -23.10 -42.46
C ILE A 226 54.71 -24.08 -43.28
N TYR A 227 55.42 -24.98 -42.61
CA TYR A 227 56.26 -26.02 -43.20
C TYR A 227 55.61 -27.39 -43.05
N TYR A 228 55.79 -28.25 -44.06
CA TYR A 228 55.68 -29.69 -43.91
C TYR A 228 57.07 -30.31 -43.99
N ARG A 229 57.48 -31.02 -42.92
CA ARG A 229 58.83 -31.52 -42.74
C ARG A 229 58.87 -33.03 -42.52
N ASP A 230 59.98 -33.63 -42.95
CA ASP A 230 60.26 -35.04 -42.67
C ASP A 230 60.72 -35.26 -41.21
N LYS A 231 60.86 -36.53 -40.83
CA LYS A 231 61.30 -36.94 -39.48
C LYS A 231 62.71 -36.48 -39.09
N SER A 232 63.53 -36.07 -40.05
CA SER A 232 64.88 -35.56 -39.84
C SER A 232 64.92 -34.02 -39.77
N GLY A 233 63.80 -33.35 -40.07
CA GLY A 233 63.64 -31.90 -40.01
C GLY A 233 63.83 -31.16 -41.33
N ASN A 234 64.01 -31.87 -42.45
CA ASN A 234 64.10 -31.24 -43.76
C ASN A 234 62.74 -30.72 -44.22
N THR A 235 62.72 -29.56 -44.88
CA THR A 235 61.48 -29.00 -45.45
C THR A 235 61.15 -29.67 -46.77
N LEU A 236 59.97 -30.28 -46.85
CA LEU A 236 59.43 -30.88 -48.07
C LEU A 236 58.55 -29.87 -48.82
N TYR A 237 57.69 -29.15 -48.10
CA TYR A 237 56.83 -28.10 -48.65
C TYR A 237 56.72 -26.94 -47.66
N TYR A 238 56.50 -25.72 -48.16
CA TYR A 238 56.19 -24.58 -47.31
C TYR A 238 55.25 -23.58 -47.98
N ALA A 239 54.54 -22.81 -47.15
CA ALA A 239 53.75 -21.65 -47.56
C ALA A 239 54.00 -20.50 -46.57
N SER A 240 54.25 -19.29 -47.09
CA SER A 240 54.64 -18.13 -46.30
C SER A 240 53.69 -16.96 -46.47
N LEU A 241 53.45 -16.22 -45.39
CA LEU A 241 52.87 -14.87 -45.45
C LEU A 241 53.98 -13.87 -45.77
N GLN A 242 53.83 -13.11 -46.87
CA GLN A 242 54.78 -12.08 -47.28
C GLN A 242 54.61 -10.82 -46.42
N LYS A 243 55.70 -10.21 -45.96
CA LYS A 243 55.65 -8.91 -45.27
C LYS A 243 55.28 -7.80 -46.24
N LYS A 244 54.04 -7.30 -46.18
CA LYS A 244 53.64 -6.02 -46.81
C LYS A 244 53.32 -5.02 -45.70
N SER A 245 53.88 -3.81 -45.77
CA SER A 245 53.60 -2.75 -44.80
C SER A 245 52.29 -2.03 -45.16
N GLY A 246 51.25 -2.22 -44.36
CA GLY A 246 49.93 -1.57 -44.49
C GLY A 246 48.83 -2.39 -43.84
N THR A 247 47.86 -1.72 -43.19
CA THR A 247 46.76 -2.19 -42.32
C THR A 247 46.09 -3.52 -42.74
N LEU A 248 45.71 -4.34 -41.74
CA LEU A 248 44.80 -5.49 -41.89
C LEU A 248 43.62 -5.12 -42.81
N ALA A 249 43.25 -6.04 -43.72
CA ALA A 249 42.15 -5.83 -44.66
C ALA A 249 40.90 -5.29 -43.95
N MET A 250 40.51 -4.05 -44.27
CA MET A 250 39.30 -3.42 -43.76
C MET A 250 38.09 -3.89 -44.57
N THR A 251 36.88 -3.72 -44.05
CA THR A 251 35.64 -4.02 -44.79
C THR A 251 35.58 -3.27 -46.14
N ASP A 252 36.31 -2.17 -46.26
CA ASP A 252 36.50 -1.42 -47.52
C ASP A 252 37.27 -2.21 -48.59
N ASP A 253 38.18 -3.12 -48.19
CA ASP A 253 38.91 -4.04 -49.08
C ASP A 253 38.05 -5.24 -49.53
N VAL A 254 36.95 -5.51 -48.81
CA VAL A 254 35.89 -6.46 -49.22
C VAL A 254 34.84 -5.75 -50.10
N SER A 255 34.74 -4.43 -50.00
CA SER A 255 33.83 -3.60 -50.81
C SER A 255 34.39 -3.23 -52.19
N SER A 256 35.60 -3.69 -52.53
CA SER A 256 36.22 -3.45 -53.84
C SER A 256 35.61 -4.29 -54.98
N VAL A 257 34.28 -4.30 -55.10
CA VAL A 257 33.69 -4.30 -56.44
C VAL A 257 33.63 -2.83 -56.84
N ASN A 258 34.77 -2.31 -57.31
CA ASN A 258 34.91 -0.97 -57.86
C ASN A 258 34.14 -0.90 -59.19
N ILE A 259 32.81 -0.86 -59.12
CA ILE A 259 31.95 -0.71 -60.30
C ILE A 259 31.99 0.77 -60.69
N PRO A 260 32.62 1.13 -61.83
CA PRO A 260 32.73 2.53 -62.23
C PRO A 260 31.34 3.14 -62.47
N VAL A 261 31.22 4.44 -62.22
CA VAL A 261 30.01 5.21 -62.56
C VAL A 261 29.70 5.01 -64.03
N GLY A 262 28.52 4.48 -64.33
CA GLY A 262 28.09 4.12 -65.69
C GLY A 262 28.14 2.63 -66.02
N ALA A 263 28.71 1.75 -65.22
CA ALA A 263 28.55 0.31 -65.48
C ALA A 263 27.15 -0.18 -65.03
N PRO A 264 26.40 -0.93 -65.85
CA PRO A 264 25.10 -1.49 -65.46
C PRO A 264 25.23 -2.55 -64.35
N ILE A 265 24.39 -2.44 -63.32
CA ILE A 265 24.35 -3.33 -62.17
C ILE A 265 22.97 -4.02 -62.12
N LEU A 266 22.97 -5.34 -61.92
CA LEU A 266 21.75 -6.10 -61.64
C LEU A 266 21.22 -5.72 -60.26
N HIS A 267 19.96 -5.30 -60.20
CA HIS A 267 19.27 -4.90 -58.99
C HIS A 267 17.97 -5.69 -58.84
N SER A 268 17.80 -6.30 -57.67
CA SER A 268 16.67 -7.17 -57.34
C SER A 268 15.39 -6.43 -56.95
N SER A 269 15.45 -5.10 -56.76
CA SER A 269 14.26 -4.29 -56.44
C SER A 269 13.68 -3.63 -57.69
N ARG A 270 12.35 -3.46 -57.69
CA ARG A 270 11.64 -2.64 -58.67
C ARG A 270 11.80 -1.13 -58.44
N TYR A 271 12.28 -0.72 -57.26
CA TYR A 271 12.51 0.68 -56.91
C TYR A 271 13.99 1.03 -57.04
N THR A 272 14.30 2.09 -57.77
CA THR A 272 15.67 2.58 -57.94
C THR A 272 16.16 3.24 -56.64
N PRO A 273 17.30 2.80 -56.07
CA PRO A 273 17.88 3.46 -54.91
C PRO A 273 18.26 4.91 -55.20
N LYS A 274 18.25 5.75 -54.16
CA LYS A 274 18.72 7.14 -54.26
C LYS A 274 20.19 7.15 -54.73
N GLY A 275 20.50 7.93 -55.77
CA GLY A 275 21.85 8.00 -56.36
C GLY A 275 22.09 7.01 -57.51
N TYR A 276 21.03 6.37 -58.04
CA TYR A 276 21.09 5.47 -59.20
C TYR A 276 19.99 5.82 -60.23
N LEU A 277 20.15 5.39 -61.47
CA LEU A 277 19.18 5.50 -62.57
C LEU A 277 18.95 4.13 -63.21
N CYS A 278 17.70 3.76 -63.53
CA CYS A 278 17.40 2.52 -64.26
C CYS A 278 17.85 2.60 -65.72
N CYS A 279 18.45 1.55 -66.27
CA CYS A 279 18.88 1.47 -67.66
C CYS A 279 17.69 1.21 -68.61
N HIS A 280 16.87 2.24 -68.87
CA HIS A 280 15.68 2.17 -69.72
C HIS A 280 15.79 3.04 -70.98
N GLY A 281 17.01 3.44 -71.38
CA GLY A 281 17.19 4.24 -72.58
C GLY A 281 16.93 5.74 -72.41
N GLN A 282 16.80 6.25 -71.19
CA GLN A 282 16.52 7.68 -70.96
C GLN A 282 17.77 8.56 -71.06
N THR A 283 17.56 9.84 -71.32
CA THR A 283 18.61 10.86 -71.26
C THR A 283 18.82 11.36 -69.84
N PHE A 284 20.01 11.91 -69.54
CA PHE A 284 20.35 12.53 -68.27
C PHE A 284 21.11 13.85 -68.47
N ASP A 285 21.04 14.73 -67.48
CA ASP A 285 21.75 16.02 -67.49
C ASP A 285 23.25 15.81 -67.23
N LYS A 286 24.06 16.07 -68.26
CA LYS A 286 25.51 15.88 -68.22
C LYS A 286 26.21 16.85 -67.26
N SER A 287 25.67 18.04 -67.06
CA SER A 287 26.24 19.04 -66.14
C SER A 287 26.05 18.62 -64.69
N ARG A 288 24.92 17.96 -64.41
CA ARG A 288 24.53 17.47 -63.10
C ARG A 288 25.22 16.15 -62.73
N TYR A 289 25.53 15.30 -63.71
CA TYR A 289 26.19 14.00 -63.51
C TYR A 289 27.47 13.87 -64.33
N PRO A 290 28.54 14.64 -64.02
CA PRO A 290 29.73 14.74 -64.86
C PRO A 290 30.47 13.41 -65.03
N GLN A 291 30.50 12.57 -63.98
CA GLN A 291 31.13 11.25 -64.06
C GLN A 291 30.31 10.25 -64.90
N LEU A 292 28.98 10.35 -64.89
CA LEU A 292 28.13 9.54 -65.75
C LEU A 292 28.21 10.00 -67.21
N ALA A 293 28.38 11.32 -67.43
CA ALA A 293 28.63 11.89 -68.74
C ALA A 293 29.97 11.46 -69.35
N ALA A 294 30.97 11.12 -68.52
CA ALA A 294 32.20 10.53 -69.01
C ALA A 294 32.00 9.10 -69.55
N ALA A 295 31.13 8.31 -68.91
CA ALA A 295 30.79 6.95 -69.36
C ALA A 295 29.81 6.92 -70.54
N TYR A 296 28.89 7.90 -70.59
CA TYR A 296 27.89 8.06 -71.65
C TYR A 296 27.93 9.48 -72.22
N PRO A 297 28.89 9.80 -73.12
CA PRO A 297 29.11 11.16 -73.64
C PRO A 297 27.90 11.78 -74.35
N ASP A 298 27.05 10.93 -74.95
CA ASP A 298 25.81 11.31 -75.64
C ASP A 298 24.68 11.70 -74.67
N GLY A 299 24.91 11.56 -73.35
CA GLY A 299 23.93 11.93 -72.32
C GLY A 299 22.74 10.99 -72.22
N LYS A 300 22.87 9.74 -72.69
CA LYS A 300 21.80 8.72 -72.70
C LYS A 300 22.32 7.41 -72.13
N ILE A 301 21.59 6.82 -71.19
CA ILE A 301 21.94 5.50 -70.62
C ILE A 301 21.30 4.38 -71.46
N PRO A 302 21.88 3.17 -71.51
CA PRO A 302 21.37 2.07 -72.34
C PRO A 302 19.98 1.61 -71.88
N ASP A 303 19.21 1.02 -72.80
CA ASP A 303 17.97 0.30 -72.48
C ASP A 303 18.28 -1.20 -72.39
N LEU A 304 18.13 -1.76 -71.19
CA LEU A 304 18.49 -3.16 -70.88
C LEU A 304 17.29 -3.99 -70.43
N ARG A 305 16.06 -3.49 -70.65
CA ARG A 305 14.83 -4.24 -70.34
C ARG A 305 14.74 -5.49 -71.22
N GLY A 306 14.26 -6.60 -70.64
CA GLY A 306 14.04 -7.87 -71.36
C GLY A 306 15.26 -8.76 -71.55
N LYS A 307 16.37 -8.50 -70.83
CA LYS A 307 17.57 -9.37 -70.82
C LYS A 307 17.49 -10.49 -69.76
N PHE A 308 16.76 -10.26 -68.67
CA PHE A 308 16.38 -11.26 -67.65
C PHE A 308 15.04 -10.82 -67.02
N ASP A 309 14.04 -11.69 -66.92
CA ASP A 309 12.65 -11.32 -66.60
C ASP A 309 12.39 -10.94 -65.13
N THR A 310 13.36 -11.14 -64.24
CA THR A 310 13.21 -11.00 -62.78
C THR A 310 14.08 -9.93 -62.12
N PHE A 311 14.94 -9.22 -62.87
CA PHE A 311 15.87 -8.22 -62.32
C PHE A 311 15.88 -6.92 -63.14
N ASN A 312 16.09 -5.79 -62.48
CA ASN A 312 16.32 -4.49 -63.14
C ASN A 312 17.81 -4.23 -63.33
N TYR A 313 18.15 -3.40 -64.32
CA TYR A 313 19.51 -2.86 -64.46
C TYR A 313 19.54 -1.40 -64.03
N ILE A 314 20.50 -1.02 -63.18
CA ILE A 314 20.71 0.36 -62.73
C ILE A 314 22.16 0.81 -62.93
N VAL A 315 22.39 2.10 -63.14
CA VAL A 315 23.71 2.75 -63.14
C VAL A 315 23.79 3.77 -62.01
N ARG A 316 24.95 3.87 -61.36
CA ARG A 316 25.21 4.88 -60.33
C ARG A 316 25.21 6.28 -60.98
N ALA A 317 24.57 7.25 -60.34
CA ALA A 317 24.49 8.64 -60.79
C ALA A 317 24.79 9.59 -59.62
N VAL A 318 26.01 10.16 -59.61
CA VAL A 318 26.48 11.06 -58.55
C VAL A 318 26.28 12.50 -59.00
N CYS A 319 25.40 13.23 -58.29
CA CYS A 319 25.04 14.62 -58.60
C CYS A 319 26.10 15.60 -58.07
N SER A 320 26.57 16.54 -58.89
CA SER A 320 27.59 17.55 -58.52
C SER A 320 27.03 18.77 -57.77
N ILE A 321 25.71 18.91 -57.69
CA ILE A 321 25.04 20.04 -57.04
C ILE A 321 24.09 19.47 -55.97
N MET A 322 24.50 19.51 -54.72
CA MET A 322 23.59 19.47 -53.57
C MET A 322 23.72 20.79 -52.83
N THR A 323 23.06 21.82 -53.33
CA THR A 323 22.51 22.87 -52.46
C THR A 323 21.17 22.37 -51.97
N GLU A 324 21.09 22.16 -50.66
CA GLU A 324 19.91 21.73 -49.94
C GLU A 324 18.81 22.79 -50.02
N GLN A 325 17.61 22.37 -50.44
CA GLN A 325 16.37 22.76 -49.76
C GLN A 325 15.33 21.68 -50.06
N LYS A 326 15.29 20.68 -49.19
CA LYS A 326 14.33 19.56 -49.19
C LYS A 326 13.39 19.61 -47.97
N TYR A 327 13.54 20.62 -47.11
CA TYR A 327 12.85 20.71 -45.83
C TYR A 327 12.15 22.06 -45.72
N ALA A 328 10.81 22.03 -45.57
CA ALA A 328 10.09 23.14 -44.95
C ALA A 328 10.38 23.06 -43.45
N LEU A 329 10.90 24.14 -42.87
CA LEU A 329 11.25 24.22 -41.44
C LEU A 329 10.05 24.66 -40.58
N GLU A 330 8.92 25.03 -41.19
CA GLU A 330 7.73 25.49 -40.49
C GLU A 330 6.57 24.49 -40.63
N HIS A 331 5.86 24.29 -39.53
CA HIS A 331 4.72 23.38 -39.43
C HIS A 331 3.41 24.16 -39.65
N GLU A 332 2.50 23.64 -40.47
CA GLU A 332 1.15 24.24 -40.64
C GLU A 332 0.41 24.22 -39.30
N THR A 333 -0.16 25.36 -38.89
CA THR A 333 -0.92 25.48 -37.64
C THR A 333 -2.38 25.11 -37.85
N ALA A 334 -2.97 24.30 -36.97
CA ALA A 334 -4.40 23.98 -37.04
C ALA A 334 -5.28 25.17 -36.62
N VAL A 335 -6.49 25.24 -37.18
CA VAL A 335 -7.51 26.23 -36.81
C VAL A 335 -8.80 25.49 -36.46
N LEU A 336 -9.36 25.76 -35.28
CA LEU A 336 -10.64 25.16 -34.83
C LEU A 336 -11.82 26.10 -35.11
N GLY A 337 -12.94 25.51 -35.52
CA GLY A 337 -14.23 26.17 -35.67
C GLY A 337 -14.93 26.41 -34.32
N LYS A 338 -16.06 27.12 -34.34
CA LYS A 338 -16.87 27.38 -33.13
C LYS A 338 -17.47 26.12 -32.51
N ASP A 339 -17.58 25.05 -33.29
CA ASP A 339 -18.01 23.72 -32.89
C ASP A 339 -16.87 22.89 -32.27
N GLY A 340 -15.64 23.42 -32.22
CA GLY A 340 -14.46 22.75 -31.67
C GLY A 340 -13.81 21.75 -32.62
N LEU A 341 -14.27 21.67 -33.88
CA LEU A 341 -13.68 20.81 -34.90
C LEU A 341 -12.67 21.58 -35.75
N ALA A 342 -11.59 20.92 -36.18
CA ALA A 342 -10.59 21.57 -37.03
C ALA A 342 -11.17 21.91 -38.41
N ILE A 343 -11.14 23.19 -38.78
CA ILE A 343 -11.45 23.70 -40.12
C ILE A 343 -10.21 23.83 -41.01
N GLN A 344 -9.03 23.70 -40.41
CA GLN A 344 -7.74 23.58 -41.08
C GLN A 344 -6.88 22.58 -40.29
N ALA A 345 -6.32 21.58 -40.98
CA ALA A 345 -5.45 20.60 -40.36
C ALA A 345 -4.07 21.21 -40.05
N GLY A 346 -3.42 20.72 -39.00
CA GLY A 346 -2.10 21.21 -38.60
C GLY A 346 -1.77 20.91 -37.14
N TRP A 347 -0.63 21.43 -36.70
CA TRP A 347 -0.15 21.33 -35.33
C TRP A 347 -0.71 22.46 -34.47
N ILE A 348 -1.11 22.17 -33.25
CA ILE A 348 -1.64 23.15 -32.30
C ILE A 348 -1.13 22.84 -30.89
N LYS A 349 -0.68 23.88 -30.17
CA LYS A 349 -0.27 23.73 -28.78
C LYS A 349 -1.51 23.53 -27.92
N VAL A 350 -1.48 22.53 -27.06
CA VAL A 350 -2.56 22.18 -26.14
C VAL A 350 -2.02 22.02 -24.73
N TYR A 351 -2.92 22.17 -23.76
CA TYR A 351 -2.64 22.03 -22.33
C TYR A 351 -3.50 20.90 -21.79
N HIS A 352 -2.85 19.86 -21.27
CA HIS A 352 -3.53 18.65 -20.84
C HIS A 352 -3.84 18.66 -19.35
N THR A 353 -4.90 17.95 -19.01
CA THR A 353 -5.30 17.70 -17.63
C THR A 353 -5.43 16.22 -17.33
N ASN A 354 -5.15 15.84 -16.10
CA ASN A 354 -5.59 14.56 -15.56
C ASN A 354 -7.13 14.51 -15.56
N GLN A 355 -7.72 13.47 -16.15
CA GLN A 355 -9.18 13.42 -16.33
C GLN A 355 -9.98 13.23 -15.04
N ILE A 356 -9.33 12.81 -13.95
CA ILE A 356 -9.98 12.62 -12.64
C ILE A 356 -9.77 13.86 -11.77
N THR A 357 -8.52 14.27 -11.58
CA THR A 357 -8.19 15.39 -10.68
C THR A 357 -8.37 16.76 -11.32
N ARG A 358 -8.56 16.81 -12.65
CA ARG A 358 -8.58 18.03 -13.48
C ARG A 358 -7.27 18.83 -13.44
N GLU A 359 -6.25 18.30 -12.79
CA GLU A 359 -4.95 18.93 -12.60
C GLU A 359 -4.22 19.07 -13.93
N PHE A 360 -3.67 20.24 -14.19
CA PHE A 360 -2.80 20.50 -15.34
C PHE A 360 -1.56 19.60 -15.25
N THR A 361 -1.28 18.84 -16.31
CA THR A 361 -0.15 17.89 -16.32
C THR A 361 1.03 18.43 -17.11
N ASN A 362 0.77 18.90 -18.33
CA ASN A 362 1.80 19.36 -19.26
C ASN A 362 1.16 20.11 -20.44
N SER A 363 2.00 20.84 -21.18
CA SER A 363 1.67 21.31 -22.52
C SER A 363 2.34 20.43 -23.56
N ASP A 364 1.65 20.15 -24.66
CA ASP A 364 2.18 19.41 -25.80
C ASP A 364 1.68 20.02 -27.12
N ILE A 365 2.17 19.52 -28.26
CA ILE A 365 1.69 19.91 -29.58
C ILE A 365 0.94 18.72 -30.19
N GLU A 366 -0.34 18.89 -30.45
CA GLU A 366 -1.21 17.89 -31.06
C GLU A 366 -1.42 18.19 -32.54
N TYR A 367 -1.47 17.16 -33.39
CA TYR A 367 -1.85 17.32 -34.78
C TYR A 367 -3.35 17.10 -34.94
N ALA A 368 -4.10 18.16 -35.23
CA ALA A 368 -5.54 18.09 -35.48
C ALA A 368 -5.80 17.86 -36.98
N MET A 369 -6.45 16.74 -37.32
CA MET A 369 -6.91 16.46 -38.68
C MET A 369 -8.19 17.24 -38.99
N LEU A 370 -8.42 17.57 -40.26
CA LEU A 370 -9.63 18.27 -40.70
C LEU A 370 -10.91 17.52 -40.24
N GLY A 371 -11.81 18.24 -39.55
CA GLY A 371 -13.06 17.69 -39.01
C GLY A 371 -12.93 16.94 -37.69
N VAL A 372 -11.76 16.94 -37.05
CA VAL A 372 -11.50 16.25 -35.77
C VAL A 372 -11.32 17.28 -34.63
N SER A 373 -11.81 16.95 -33.43
CA SER A 373 -11.59 17.75 -32.22
C SER A 373 -10.23 17.46 -31.59
N LEU A 374 -9.85 18.24 -30.58
CA LEU A 374 -8.71 17.90 -29.73
C LEU A 374 -8.96 16.63 -28.91
N SER A 375 -7.88 16.06 -28.40
CA SER A 375 -7.93 14.98 -27.42
C SER A 375 -8.70 15.38 -26.16
N ALA A 376 -9.40 14.43 -25.53
CA ALA A 376 -10.18 14.69 -24.33
C ALA A 376 -9.29 15.17 -23.16
N GLY A 377 -9.65 16.29 -22.54
CA GLY A 377 -8.85 16.93 -21.50
C GLY A 377 -7.70 17.80 -22.04
N ALA A 378 -7.70 18.12 -23.33
CA ALA A 378 -6.81 19.10 -23.96
C ALA A 378 -7.54 20.44 -24.14
N TYR A 379 -6.87 21.54 -23.77
CA TYR A 379 -7.41 22.89 -23.84
C TYR A 379 -6.47 23.83 -24.61
N LEU A 380 -7.04 24.88 -25.21
CA LEU A 380 -6.29 25.86 -26.00
C LEU A 380 -5.82 27.07 -25.20
N ASP A 381 -6.54 27.40 -24.12
CA ASP A 381 -6.18 28.51 -23.25
C ASP A 381 -5.05 28.10 -22.30
N GLU A 382 -4.02 28.92 -22.23
CA GLU A 382 -2.85 28.70 -21.38
C GLU A 382 -3.20 28.95 -19.91
N PRO A 383 -2.83 28.05 -18.97
CA PRO A 383 -3.00 28.30 -17.55
C PRO A 383 -2.03 29.38 -17.04
N GLU A 384 -2.50 30.17 -16.08
CA GLU A 384 -1.63 31.03 -15.27
C GLU A 384 -0.90 30.19 -14.22
N LEU A 385 0.43 30.36 -14.13
CA LEU A 385 1.24 29.65 -13.15
C LEU A 385 1.12 30.34 -11.77
N PRO A 386 0.90 29.59 -10.68
CA PRO A 386 0.85 30.17 -9.34
C PRO A 386 2.24 30.62 -8.88
N ASP A 387 2.27 31.62 -8.00
CA ASP A 387 3.50 32.13 -7.37
C ASP A 387 4.02 31.23 -6.22
N SER A 388 3.21 30.25 -5.78
CA SER A 388 3.46 29.40 -4.62
C SER A 388 3.41 27.92 -5.00
N ASP A 389 4.37 27.15 -4.50
CA ASP A 389 4.46 25.69 -4.68
C ASP A 389 3.32 24.93 -3.98
N ASP A 390 2.60 25.58 -3.06
CA ASP A 390 1.45 25.02 -2.33
C ASP A 390 0.12 25.17 -3.09
N MET A 391 0.17 25.31 -4.41
CA MET A 391 -1.01 25.49 -5.26
C MET A 391 -0.93 24.57 -6.47
N ALA A 392 -2.05 23.97 -6.84
CA ALA A 392 -2.22 23.21 -8.08
C ALA A 392 -3.11 23.98 -9.05
N ILE A 393 -2.81 23.84 -10.34
CA ILE A 393 -3.65 24.37 -11.41
C ILE A 393 -4.61 23.27 -11.81
N CYS A 394 -5.91 23.51 -11.71
CA CYS A 394 -6.95 22.58 -12.10
C CYS A 394 -7.87 23.22 -13.15
N ARG A 395 -8.47 22.39 -14.00
CA ARG A 395 -9.58 22.84 -14.83
C ARG A 395 -10.86 22.95 -14.00
N SER A 396 -11.65 23.99 -14.27
CA SER A 396 -12.99 24.14 -13.70
C SER A 396 -13.87 22.94 -14.06
N GLU A 397 -14.86 22.67 -13.21
CA GLU A 397 -15.77 21.53 -13.40
C GLU A 397 -16.56 21.57 -14.71
N ASP A 398 -16.86 22.78 -15.20
CA ASP A 398 -17.53 23.00 -16.47
C ASP A 398 -16.58 23.02 -17.69
N GLY A 399 -15.26 22.86 -17.46
CA GLY A 399 -14.23 22.78 -18.50
C GLY A 399 -13.89 24.12 -19.17
N LYS A 400 -14.38 25.26 -18.67
CA LYS A 400 -14.28 26.55 -19.36
C LYS A 400 -13.09 27.42 -18.96
N ARG A 401 -12.48 27.19 -17.80
CA ARG A 401 -11.37 28.02 -17.30
C ARG A 401 -10.41 27.23 -16.42
N TRP A 402 -9.23 27.79 -16.21
CA TRP A 402 -8.29 27.33 -15.18
C TRP A 402 -8.63 27.91 -13.82
N GLU A 403 -8.41 27.14 -12.77
CA GLU A 403 -8.61 27.48 -11.37
C GLU A 403 -7.37 27.09 -10.58
N ILE A 404 -6.90 27.98 -9.72
CA ILE A 404 -5.77 27.72 -8.83
C ILE A 404 -6.35 27.26 -7.49
N VAL A 405 -6.08 26.02 -7.12
CA VAL A 405 -6.56 25.39 -5.89
C VAL A 405 -5.40 25.13 -4.94
N PRO A 406 -5.60 25.22 -3.61
CA PRO A 406 -4.55 24.86 -2.67
C PRO A 406 -4.12 23.39 -2.85
N ASP A 407 -2.82 23.16 -2.77
CA ASP A 407 -2.22 21.83 -2.75
C ASP A 407 -1.50 21.62 -1.42
N TYR A 408 -2.18 20.90 -0.54
CA TYR A 408 -1.62 20.49 0.74
C TYR A 408 -1.23 19.01 0.75
N ARG A 409 -1.22 18.34 -0.41
CA ARG A 409 -0.93 16.91 -0.50
C ARG A 409 0.45 16.62 0.10
N GLY A 410 0.56 15.53 0.86
CA GLY A 410 1.79 15.18 1.58
C GLY A 410 2.03 15.95 2.88
N LYS A 411 1.26 17.02 3.15
CA LYS A 411 1.36 17.73 4.43
C LYS A 411 0.58 17.02 5.52
N ILE A 412 1.13 17.10 6.73
CA ILE A 412 0.54 16.52 7.93
C ILE A 412 -0.45 17.50 8.56
N VAL A 413 -1.65 17.01 8.85
CA VAL A 413 -2.71 17.74 9.56
C VAL A 413 -3.28 16.87 10.67
N TYR A 414 -4.00 17.53 11.57
CA TYR A 414 -4.60 16.91 12.75
C TYR A 414 -6.10 17.13 12.74
N ASN A 415 -6.86 16.08 13.04
CA ASN A 415 -8.29 16.19 13.21
C ASN A 415 -8.60 16.92 14.52
N LYS A 416 -9.34 18.05 14.44
CA LYS A 416 -9.68 18.93 15.58
C LYS A 416 -10.47 18.23 16.70
N GLN A 417 -11.16 17.13 16.39
CA GLN A 417 -11.96 16.38 17.36
C GLN A 417 -11.19 15.19 17.93
N THR A 418 -10.54 14.39 17.07
CA THR A 418 -9.92 13.12 17.49
C THR A 418 -8.43 13.24 17.81
N ARG A 419 -7.79 14.35 17.42
CA ARG A 419 -6.33 14.57 17.40
C ARG A 419 -5.56 13.65 16.47
N ALA A 420 -6.26 12.79 15.74
CA ALA A 420 -5.62 11.85 14.83
C ALA A 420 -4.82 12.61 13.77
N GLN A 421 -3.55 12.23 13.65
CA GLN A 421 -2.69 12.67 12.57
C GLN A 421 -3.17 12.04 11.26
N GLN A 422 -3.22 12.84 10.20
CA GLN A 422 -3.46 12.36 8.84
C GLN A 422 -2.64 13.18 7.84
N GLU A 423 -2.38 12.56 6.70
CA GLU A 423 -1.75 13.20 5.54
C GLU A 423 -2.84 13.61 4.56
N ILE A 424 -2.75 14.82 4.01
CA ILE A 424 -3.67 15.24 2.94
C ILE A 424 -3.31 14.50 1.65
N THR A 425 -4.31 13.93 0.99
CA THR A 425 -4.15 13.21 -0.28
C THR A 425 -4.91 13.84 -1.43
N GLU A 426 -5.76 14.82 -1.15
CA GLU A 426 -6.64 15.47 -2.12
C GLU A 426 -6.28 16.96 -2.29
N LEU A 427 -6.61 17.51 -3.45
CA LEU A 427 -6.47 18.93 -3.76
C LEU A 427 -7.63 19.73 -3.20
N GLY A 428 -7.38 21.00 -2.87
CA GLY A 428 -8.39 21.96 -2.47
C GLY A 428 -8.22 22.47 -1.04
N GLU A 429 -9.23 23.20 -0.58
CA GLU A 429 -9.25 23.82 0.74
C GLU A 429 -9.14 22.79 1.86
N LEU A 430 -8.41 23.14 2.92
CA LEU A 430 -8.30 22.27 4.09
C LEU A 430 -9.70 22.10 4.72
N PRO A 431 -10.21 20.86 4.87
CA PRO A 431 -11.51 20.63 5.51
C PRO A 431 -11.59 21.28 6.90
N GLU A 432 -12.75 21.83 7.24
CA GLU A 432 -12.93 22.58 8.49
C GLU A 432 -12.65 21.74 9.75
N ILE A 433 -12.75 20.41 9.66
CA ILE A 433 -12.42 19.50 10.76
C ILE A 433 -10.91 19.33 10.99
N LEU A 434 -10.06 19.85 10.11
CA LEU A 434 -8.60 19.66 10.14
C LEU A 434 -7.85 20.95 10.46
N THR A 435 -6.64 20.81 11.00
CA THR A 435 -5.71 21.91 11.25
C THR A 435 -4.26 21.46 11.06
N PHE A 436 -3.40 22.35 10.57
CA PHE A 436 -1.95 22.14 10.56
C PHE A 436 -1.32 22.25 11.95
N LYS A 437 -2.04 22.77 12.95
CA LYS A 437 -1.52 22.89 14.31
C LYS A 437 -1.48 21.50 14.95
N LYS A 438 -0.32 21.08 15.44
CA LYS A 438 -0.15 19.85 16.20
C LYS A 438 -0.64 20.06 17.66
N PRO A 439 -1.38 19.11 18.26
CA PRO A 439 -1.63 19.12 19.70
C PRO A 439 -0.33 18.92 20.47
N ASP A 440 -0.11 19.70 21.52
CA ASP A 440 1.08 19.63 22.36
C ASP A 440 1.03 18.41 23.30
N THR A 441 -0.17 18.01 23.72
CA THR A 441 -0.39 16.87 24.61
C THR A 441 -1.52 15.96 24.12
N ASP A 442 -1.52 14.71 24.58
CA ASP A 442 -2.60 13.74 24.33
C ASP A 442 -3.92 14.11 25.05
N TYR A 443 -3.93 15.18 25.83
CA TYR A 443 -5.07 15.66 26.58
C TYR A 443 -5.66 16.94 26.00
N ASP A 444 -5.13 17.44 24.88
CA ASP A 444 -5.62 18.69 24.29
C ASP A 444 -6.99 18.52 23.64
N ARG A 445 -7.78 19.59 23.63
CA ARG A 445 -9.00 19.76 22.85
C ARG A 445 -8.94 21.03 22.02
N TRP A 446 -9.56 21.02 20.84
CA TRP A 446 -9.64 22.21 20.01
C TRP A 446 -10.71 23.18 20.53
N ASN A 447 -10.35 24.43 20.82
CA ASN A 447 -11.29 25.45 21.32
C ASN A 447 -11.95 26.30 20.21
N GLY A 448 -11.72 25.96 18.94
CA GLY A 448 -12.12 26.75 17.77
C GLY A 448 -10.95 27.48 17.10
N LYS A 449 -9.88 27.80 17.85
CA LYS A 449 -8.71 28.56 17.36
C LYS A 449 -7.38 27.84 17.58
N GLU A 450 -7.23 27.15 18.70
CA GLU A 450 -6.01 26.46 19.11
C GLU A 450 -6.28 25.26 20.01
N TRP A 451 -5.25 24.47 20.22
CA TRP A 451 -5.26 23.35 21.16
C TRP A 451 -5.16 23.90 22.58
N VAL A 452 -6.04 23.46 23.46
CA VAL A 452 -6.01 23.76 24.90
C VAL A 452 -6.14 22.48 25.68
N VAL A 453 -5.37 22.33 26.76
CA VAL A 453 -5.41 21.13 27.61
C VAL A 453 -6.83 20.95 28.17
N ASP A 454 -7.42 19.79 27.91
CA ASP A 454 -8.66 19.37 28.56
C ASP A 454 -8.34 18.89 29.98
N GLN A 455 -8.61 19.76 30.95
CA GLN A 455 -8.34 19.52 32.36
C GLN A 455 -9.15 18.33 32.90
N ASP A 456 -10.36 18.08 32.38
CA ASP A 456 -11.19 16.97 32.83
C ASP A 456 -10.64 15.63 32.32
N LEU A 457 -10.18 15.61 31.07
CA LEU A 457 -9.52 14.44 30.48
C LEU A 457 -8.17 14.15 31.15
N LEU A 458 -7.35 15.18 31.37
CA LEU A 458 -6.07 15.06 32.08
C LEU A 458 -6.29 14.53 33.50
N LYS A 459 -7.23 15.12 34.24
CA LYS A 459 -7.57 14.66 35.60
C LYS A 459 -8.08 13.22 35.60
N SER A 460 -8.93 12.86 34.65
CA SER A 460 -9.45 11.48 34.51
C SER A 460 -8.34 10.47 34.26
N HIS A 461 -7.36 10.82 33.42
CA HIS A 461 -6.20 9.97 33.15
C HIS A 461 -5.33 9.82 34.40
N GLN A 462 -5.01 10.92 35.08
CA GLN A 462 -4.24 10.92 36.32
C GLN A 462 -4.92 10.09 37.44
N ILE A 463 -6.26 10.06 37.49
CA ILE A 463 -7.02 9.20 38.41
C ILE A 463 -6.86 7.73 38.01
N ALA A 464 -6.89 7.41 36.72
CA ALA A 464 -6.71 6.04 36.23
C ALA A 464 -5.30 5.51 36.54
N GLU A 465 -4.25 6.32 36.34
CA GLU A 465 -2.88 5.98 36.72
C GLU A 465 -2.73 5.77 38.23
N ALA A 466 -3.31 6.67 39.03
CA ALA A 466 -3.31 6.52 40.49
C ALA A 466 -4.04 5.24 40.94
N LYS A 467 -5.17 4.91 40.30
CA LYS A 467 -5.92 3.67 40.56
C LYS A 467 -5.11 2.43 40.20
N GLN A 468 -4.40 2.46 39.07
CA GLN A 468 -3.53 1.37 38.66
C GLN A 468 -2.39 1.17 39.67
N LYS A 469 -1.70 2.25 40.06
CA LYS A 469 -0.64 2.20 41.07
C LYS A 469 -1.15 1.67 42.41
N GLN A 470 -2.34 2.09 42.86
CA GLN A 470 -2.96 1.56 44.07
C GLN A 470 -3.21 0.05 43.97
N ALA A 471 -3.72 -0.43 42.83
CA ALA A 471 -3.97 -1.85 42.60
C ALA A 471 -2.68 -2.68 42.61
N GLU A 472 -1.60 -2.18 41.99
CA GLU A 472 -0.28 -2.82 41.99
C GLU A 472 0.30 -2.93 43.41
N LEU A 473 0.25 -1.84 44.19
CA LEU A 473 0.73 -1.82 45.58
C LEU A 473 -0.11 -2.73 46.49
N LEU A 474 -1.43 -2.82 46.27
CA LEU A 474 -2.31 -3.74 46.99
C LEU A 474 -2.01 -5.20 46.65
N LEU A 475 -1.71 -5.50 45.38
CA LEU A 475 -1.32 -6.84 44.95
C LEU A 475 -0.02 -7.26 45.64
N GLN A 476 1.02 -6.41 45.57
CA GLN A 476 2.29 -6.66 46.24
C GLN A 476 2.11 -6.88 47.75
N ALA A 477 1.32 -6.02 48.42
CA ALA A 477 1.03 -6.16 49.85
C ALA A 477 0.30 -7.48 50.16
N ASN A 478 -0.62 -7.92 49.31
CA ASN A 478 -1.32 -9.19 49.49
C ASN A 478 -0.39 -10.40 49.32
N GLU A 479 0.52 -10.38 48.35
CA GLU A 479 1.51 -11.44 48.16
C GLU A 479 2.44 -11.57 49.37
N THR A 480 2.98 -10.46 49.87
CA THR A 480 3.82 -10.46 51.08
C THR A 480 3.04 -10.90 52.31
N LEU A 481 1.79 -10.44 52.46
CA LEU A 481 0.93 -10.86 53.57
C LEU A 481 0.60 -12.34 53.54
N SER A 482 0.41 -12.93 52.35
CA SER A 482 0.18 -14.37 52.23
C SER A 482 1.36 -15.16 52.77
N LEU A 483 2.58 -14.82 52.36
CA LEU A 483 3.80 -15.50 52.80
C LEU A 483 4.02 -15.38 54.32
N LEU A 484 3.84 -14.18 54.88
CA LEU A 484 3.98 -13.96 56.32
C LEU A 484 2.87 -14.68 57.12
N GLN A 485 1.65 -14.72 56.59
CA GLN A 485 0.54 -15.41 57.23
C GLN A 485 0.76 -16.93 57.20
N ASP A 486 1.28 -17.49 56.10
CA ASP A 486 1.62 -18.91 56.00
C ASP A 486 2.67 -19.31 57.07
N SER A 487 3.71 -18.50 57.29
CA SER A 487 4.70 -18.75 58.36
C SER A 487 4.07 -18.78 59.75
N VAL A 488 3.09 -17.91 60.02
CA VAL A 488 2.37 -17.86 61.29
C VAL A 488 1.43 -19.07 61.43
N ASP A 489 0.69 -19.41 60.38
CA ASP A 489 -0.25 -20.52 60.36
C ASP A 489 0.46 -21.88 60.50
N LEU A 490 1.70 -21.97 60.02
CA LEU A 490 2.58 -23.13 60.18
C LEU A 490 3.32 -23.17 61.54
N GLU A 491 3.11 -22.19 62.41
CA GLU A 491 3.77 -22.05 63.71
C GLU A 491 5.32 -21.99 63.63
N ILE A 492 5.86 -21.51 62.50
CA ILE A 492 7.31 -21.37 62.25
C ILE A 492 7.78 -19.91 62.20
N ALA A 493 6.85 -18.95 62.31
CA ALA A 493 7.17 -17.53 62.25
C ALA A 493 8.11 -17.08 63.37
N THR A 494 9.07 -16.25 63.00
CA THR A 494 9.91 -15.51 63.95
C THR A 494 9.15 -14.30 64.51
N THR A 495 9.58 -13.79 65.67
CA THR A 495 9.02 -12.56 66.27
C THR A 495 9.13 -11.34 65.35
N ALA A 496 10.12 -11.31 64.46
CA ALA A 496 10.28 -10.28 63.45
C ALA A 496 9.22 -10.40 62.33
N GLU A 497 8.90 -11.61 61.88
CA GLU A 497 7.87 -11.87 60.87
C GLU A 497 6.45 -11.58 61.39
N GLU A 498 6.17 -11.87 62.67
CA GLU A 498 4.90 -11.50 63.30
C GLU A 498 4.72 -9.97 63.38
N ALA A 499 5.79 -9.24 63.71
CA ALA A 499 5.79 -7.78 63.71
C ALA A 499 5.60 -7.22 62.29
N ALA A 500 6.32 -7.76 61.30
CA ALA A 500 6.19 -7.39 59.91
C ALA A 500 4.77 -7.66 59.38
N LEU A 501 4.15 -8.79 59.75
CA LEU A 501 2.77 -9.12 59.37
C LEU A 501 1.79 -8.05 59.82
N LEU A 502 1.96 -7.52 61.04
CA LEU A 502 1.13 -6.43 61.55
C LEU A 502 1.36 -5.11 60.79
N GLU A 503 2.61 -4.78 60.46
CA GLU A 503 2.95 -3.59 59.68
C GLU A 503 2.41 -3.66 58.24
N TRP A 504 2.55 -4.80 57.57
CA TRP A 504 1.98 -5.03 56.24
C TRP A 504 0.45 -5.01 56.25
N LYS A 505 -0.21 -5.51 57.30
CA LYS A 505 -1.68 -5.41 57.45
C LYS A 505 -2.12 -3.94 57.58
N LYS A 506 -1.38 -3.13 58.36
CA LYS A 506 -1.62 -1.68 58.48
C LYS A 506 -1.41 -0.98 57.13
N TYR A 507 -0.29 -1.25 56.45
CA TYR A 507 0.04 -0.69 55.14
C TYR A 507 -1.06 -0.98 54.10
N ARG A 508 -1.53 -2.22 53.99
CA ARG A 508 -2.63 -2.59 53.07
C ARG A 508 -3.91 -1.80 53.35
N VAL A 509 -4.28 -1.61 54.62
CA VAL A 509 -5.47 -0.83 54.99
C VAL A 509 -5.29 0.65 54.67
N LEU A 510 -4.10 1.21 54.92
CA LEU A 510 -3.78 2.59 54.56
C LEU A 510 -3.83 2.79 53.04
N LEU A 511 -3.23 1.87 52.26
CA LEU A 511 -3.27 1.88 50.79
C LEU A 511 -4.71 1.86 50.26
N ALA A 512 -5.57 1.00 50.80
CA ALA A 512 -6.97 0.89 50.37
C ALA A 512 -7.80 2.15 50.68
N ARG A 513 -7.33 3.00 51.58
CA ARG A 513 -7.98 4.26 51.98
C ARG A 513 -7.44 5.49 51.26
N VAL A 514 -6.40 5.35 50.44
CA VAL A 514 -5.84 6.46 49.66
C VAL A 514 -6.92 7.03 48.74
N ASP A 515 -7.15 8.35 48.85
CA ASP A 515 -8.07 9.07 47.98
C ASP A 515 -7.39 9.42 46.65
N ILE A 516 -7.63 8.58 45.65
CA ILE A 516 -7.06 8.74 44.30
C ILE A 516 -7.57 9.98 43.56
N LEU A 517 -8.60 10.67 44.07
CA LEU A 517 -9.12 11.90 43.46
C LEU A 517 -8.19 13.11 43.71
N GLN A 518 -7.26 13.03 44.67
CA GLN A 518 -6.28 14.07 44.97
C GLN A 518 -5.10 14.15 43.99
N THR A 519 -5.09 13.31 42.95
CA THR A 519 -4.06 13.32 41.90
C THR A 519 -3.83 14.72 41.30
N PRO A 520 -2.59 15.13 40.96
CA PRO A 520 -1.34 14.37 41.07
C PRO A 520 -0.75 14.28 42.48
N ASP A 521 -1.26 15.08 43.43
CA ASP A 521 -0.68 15.28 44.77
C ASP A 521 -1.16 14.22 45.79
N ILE A 522 -0.94 12.94 45.47
CA ILE A 522 -1.30 11.82 46.36
C ILE A 522 -0.12 11.46 47.27
N GLU A 523 -0.35 11.50 48.59
CA GLU A 523 0.57 10.94 49.58
C GLU A 523 0.38 9.42 49.69
N TRP A 524 1.33 8.67 49.13
CA TRP A 524 1.34 7.21 49.22
C TRP A 524 1.89 6.76 50.57
N PRO A 525 1.26 5.79 51.26
CA PRO A 525 1.79 5.21 52.48
C PRO A 525 3.20 4.65 52.26
N GLU A 526 4.09 4.78 53.25
CA GLU A 526 5.42 4.17 53.16
C GLU A 526 5.33 2.65 53.23
N MET A 527 6.01 1.99 52.30
CA MET A 527 6.08 0.54 52.23
C MET A 527 6.92 -0.01 53.41
N PRO A 528 6.41 -1.00 54.17
CA PRO A 528 7.17 -1.65 55.24
C PRO A 528 8.43 -2.33 54.70
N LYS A 529 9.45 -2.46 55.55
CA LYS A 529 10.77 -3.00 55.19
C LYS A 529 10.85 -4.52 55.30
#